data_AF-A0A2R6H7T6-F1
#
_entry.id   AF-A0A2R6H7T6-F1
#
_cell.length_a   1.000
_cell.length_b   1.000
_cell.length_c   1.000
_cell.angle_alpha   90.00
_cell.angle_beta   90.00
_cell.angle_gamma   90.00
#
_symmetry.space_group_name_H-M   'P 1'
#
loop_
_entity.id
_entity.type
_entity.pdbx_description
1 polymer ?
#
loop_
_entity_poly.entity_id
_entity_poly.type
_entity_poly.pdbx_seq_one_letter_code
_entity_poly.pdbx_strand_id
1 'polypeptide(L)' 'MHDYESVSETHETGIEVFTRILEETSRSCGSCGFEDTVLGGEWAVRVERDPRSRRLLYRLDCPDCRSTETVDIDVG' A
#
# COMPACT_ATOMS: atom_id res chain seq x y z
N MET A 1 -14.54 18.86 28.28
CA MET A 1 -13.23 18.20 28.21
C MET A 1 -13.49 16.75 27.84
N HIS A 2 -13.50 16.41 26.56
CA HIS A 2 -13.69 15.05 26.06
C HIS A 2 -12.87 14.88 24.78
N ASP A 3 -11.84 14.04 24.87
CA ASP A 3 -11.36 13.12 23.83
C ASP A 3 -10.76 13.66 22.53
N TYR A 4 -9.73 14.51 22.60
CA TYR A 4 -8.92 14.89 21.43
C TYR A 4 -7.48 14.34 21.46
N GLU A 5 -7.21 13.37 22.33
CA GLU A 5 -5.85 12.82 22.53
C GLU A 5 -5.73 11.33 22.15
N SER A 6 -6.84 10.59 21.95
CA SER A 6 -6.80 9.14 21.68
C SER A 6 -6.79 8.75 20.18
N VAL A 7 -7.17 9.69 19.30
CA VAL A 7 -7.26 9.41 17.84
C VAL A 7 -5.89 9.41 17.16
N SER A 8 -4.92 10.15 17.71
CA SER A 8 -3.60 10.31 17.06
C SER A 8 -2.67 9.11 17.27
N GLU A 9 -2.62 8.53 18.48
CA GLU A 9 -1.75 7.37 18.77
C GLU A 9 -2.19 6.11 18.00
N THR A 10 -3.50 5.85 17.94
CA THR A 10 -4.03 4.69 17.22
C THR A 10 -3.80 4.80 15.70
N HIS A 11 -3.85 6.02 15.17
CA HIS A 11 -3.64 6.27 13.75
C HIS A 11 -2.17 6.17 13.36
N GLU A 12 -1.25 6.65 14.20
CA GLU A 12 0.20 6.54 13.98
C GLU A 12 0.65 5.08 14.05
N THR A 13 0.22 4.35 15.08
CA THR A 13 0.46 2.90 15.20
C THR A 13 -0.14 2.13 14.02
N GLY A 14 -1.34 2.52 13.57
CA GLY A 14 -2.00 1.91 12.41
C GLY A 14 -1.22 2.10 11.10
N ILE A 15 -0.63 3.29 10.89
CA ILE A 15 0.21 3.58 9.72
C ILE A 15 1.52 2.78 9.77
N GLU A 16 2.16 2.67 10.94
CA GLU A 16 3.40 1.89 11.09
C GLU A 16 3.17 0.41 10.85
N VAL A 17 2.13 -0.17 11.46
CA VAL A 17 1.75 -1.58 11.24
C VAL A 17 1.41 -1.82 9.78
N PHE A 18 0.67 -0.89 9.17
CA PHE A 18 0.33 -1.00 7.75
C PHE A 18 1.56 -0.94 6.84
N THR A 19 2.46 0.00 7.09
CA THR A 19 3.70 0.14 6.32
C THR A 19 4.51 -1.15 6.40
N ARG A 20 4.64 -1.73 7.60
CA ARG A 20 5.34 -2.99 7.80
C ARG A 20 4.70 -4.15 7.03
N ILE A 21 3.37 -4.25 7.02
CA ILE A 21 2.66 -5.27 6.22
C ILE A 21 3.02 -5.14 4.73
N LEU A 22 3.11 -3.91 4.21
CA LEU A 22 3.48 -3.70 2.80
C LEU A 22 4.95 -4.03 2.51
N GLU A 23 5.85 -3.78 3.45
CA GLU A 23 7.26 -4.17 3.35
C GLU A 23 7.44 -5.71 3.33
N GLU A 24 6.59 -6.43 4.06
CA GLU A 24 6.60 -7.90 4.11
C GLU A 24 5.78 -8.55 2.97
N THR A 25 4.95 -7.79 2.25
CA THR A 25 4.08 -8.32 1.19
C THR A 25 4.83 -8.40 -0.13
N SER A 26 5.12 -9.61 -0.61
CA SER A 26 5.64 -9.84 -1.97
C SER A 26 4.54 -9.88 -3.02
N ARG A 27 4.80 -9.29 -4.19
CA ARG A 27 3.93 -9.36 -5.36
C ARG A 27 4.71 -9.72 -6.62
N SER A 28 4.13 -10.63 -7.37
CA SER A 28 4.58 -11.04 -8.69
C SER A 28 3.76 -10.35 -9.78
N CYS A 29 4.44 -9.76 -10.74
CA CYS A 29 3.87 -9.13 -11.92
C CYS A 29 3.20 -10.18 -12.79
N GLY A 30 1.89 -10.07 -13.00
CA GLY A 30 1.16 -11.00 -13.86
C GLY A 30 1.59 -10.98 -15.34
N SER A 31 2.32 -9.94 -15.78
CA SER A 31 2.73 -9.77 -17.18
C SER A 31 4.09 -10.39 -17.51
N CYS A 32 5.08 -10.30 -16.62
CA CYS A 32 6.46 -10.73 -16.89
C CYS A 32 7.04 -11.69 -15.85
N GLY A 33 6.34 -11.90 -14.73
CA GLY A 33 6.79 -12.78 -13.64
C GLY A 33 7.82 -12.16 -12.70
N PHE A 34 8.17 -10.88 -12.85
CA PHE A 34 8.96 -10.13 -11.87
C PHE A 34 8.31 -10.23 -10.49
N GLU A 35 9.07 -10.58 -9.44
CA GLU A 35 8.56 -10.73 -8.08
C GLU A 35 9.46 -9.99 -7.09
N ASP A 36 8.85 -9.13 -6.27
CA ASP A 36 9.54 -8.38 -5.23
C ASP A 36 8.53 -7.88 -4.17
N THR A 37 9.00 -7.29 -3.07
CA THR A 37 8.16 -6.69 -2.04
C THR A 37 7.48 -5.43 -2.55
N VAL A 38 6.21 -5.25 -2.17
CA VAL A 38 5.37 -4.12 -2.57
C VAL A 38 6.00 -2.81 -2.11
N LEU A 39 6.44 -2.74 -0.86
CA LEU A 39 7.17 -1.59 -0.33
C LEU A 39 8.61 -2.01 -0.02
N GLY A 40 9.58 -1.14 -0.32
CA GLY A 40 11.01 -1.42 -0.11
C GLY A 40 11.70 -2.22 -1.23
N GLY A 41 10.93 -2.83 -2.14
CA GLY A 41 11.44 -3.49 -3.35
C GLY A 41 11.56 -2.55 -4.55
N GLU A 42 11.79 -3.11 -5.75
CA GLU A 42 11.94 -2.33 -6.99
C GLU A 42 10.60 -1.90 -7.63
N TRP A 43 9.47 -2.29 -7.05
CA TRP A 43 8.16 -1.81 -7.47
C TRP A 43 8.04 -0.29 -7.32
N ALA A 44 7.68 0.40 -8.39
CA ALA A 44 7.34 1.82 -8.30
C ALA A 44 5.90 1.96 -7.79
N VAL A 45 5.76 2.25 -6.50
CA VAL A 45 4.45 2.37 -5.82
C VAL A 45 3.90 3.78 -5.92
N ARG A 46 2.61 3.90 -6.25
CA ARG A 46 1.84 5.15 -6.17
C ARG A 46 0.55 4.91 -5.40
N VAL A 47 0.24 5.83 -4.50
CA VAL A 47 -1.00 5.80 -3.71
C VAL A 47 -1.96 6.84 -4.26
N GLU A 48 -3.15 6.41 -4.65
CA GLU A 48 -4.22 7.28 -5.10
C GLU A 48 -5.43 7.11 -4.17
N ARG A 49 -6.06 8.22 -3.77
CA ARG A 49 -7.34 8.17 -3.06
C ARG A 49 -8.46 8.06 -4.07
N ASP A 50 -9.27 7.01 -3.98
CA ASP A 50 -10.49 6.98 -4.79
C ASP A 50 -11.45 8.07 -4.28
N PRO A 51 -11.95 8.97 -5.14
CA PRO A 51 -12.83 10.05 -4.70
C PRO A 51 -14.26 9.58 -4.39
N ARG A 52 -14.65 8.37 -4.79
CA ARG A 52 -16.02 7.84 -4.62
C ARG A 52 -16.15 6.87 -3.45
N SER A 53 -15.10 6.12 -3.21
CA SER A 53 -14.93 5.16 -2.13
C SER A 53 -13.77 5.68 -1.30
N ARG A 54 -13.89 5.90 0.00
CA ARG A 54 -12.80 6.42 0.86
C ARG A 54 -11.60 5.45 1.01
N ARG A 55 -11.32 4.64 -0.01
CA ARG A 55 -10.27 3.63 -0.09
C ARG A 55 -9.02 4.22 -0.71
N LEU A 56 -7.89 3.66 -0.30
CA LEU A 56 -6.58 3.92 -0.89
C LEU A 56 -6.33 2.87 -1.97
N LEU A 57 -6.08 3.31 -3.18
CA LEU A 57 -5.67 2.47 -4.30
C LEU A 57 -4.14 2.51 -4.40
N TYR A 58 -3.52 1.34 -4.35
CA TYR A 58 -2.08 1.20 -4.52
C TYR A 58 -1.82 0.71 -5.94
N ARG A 59 -1.11 1.53 -6.71
CA ARG A 59 -0.63 1.17 -8.04
C ARG A 59 0.83 0.76 -7.97
N LEU A 60 1.13 -0.41 -8.53
CA LEU A 60 2.45 -1.00 -8.61
C LEU A 60 2.88 -1.03 -10.06
N ASP A 61 3.87 -0.21 -10.41
CA ASP A 61 4.47 -0.20 -11.74
C ASP A 61 5.68 -1.15 -11.76
N CYS A 62 5.62 -2.19 -12.60
CA CYS A 62 6.69 -3.18 -12.72
C CYS A 62 7.94 -2.55 -13.36
N PRO A 63 9.13 -2.71 -12.78
CA PRO A 63 10.37 -2.14 -13.33
C PRO A 63 10.75 -2.73 -14.69
N ASP A 64 10.54 -4.04 -14.88
CA ASP A 64 10.90 -4.77 -16.09
C ASP A 64 9.99 -4.44 -17.29
N CYS A 65 8.68 -4.64 -17.12
CA CYS A 65 7.75 -4.58 -18.25
C CYS A 65 6.87 -3.33 -18.27
N ARG A 66 6.98 -2.46 -17.25
CA ARG A 66 6.16 -1.24 -17.09
C ARG A 66 4.66 -1.50 -17.03
N SER A 67 4.26 -2.74 -16.77
CA SER A 67 2.86 -3.08 -16.53
C SER A 67 2.44 -2.55 -15.16
N THR A 68 1.24 -1.98 -15.09
CA THR A 68 0.69 -1.41 -13.86
C THR A 68 -0.30 -2.39 -13.25
N GLU A 69 -0.06 -2.78 -12.00
CA GLU A 69 -1.00 -3.58 -11.22
C GLU A 69 -1.68 -2.70 -10.17
N THR A 70 -2.97 -2.91 -9.95
CA THR A 70 -3.73 -2.20 -8.91
C THR A 70 -4.07 -3.19 -7.82
N VAL A 71 -3.62 -2.90 -6.60
CA VAL A 71 -3.92 -3.70 -5.42
C VAL A 71 -4.79 -2.89 -4.47
N ASP A 72 -5.95 -3.44 -4.14
CA ASP A 72 -6.79 -2.99 -3.03
C ASP A 72 -6.24 -3.69 -1.79
N ILE A 73 -5.67 -2.91 -0.88
CA ILE A 73 -5.13 -3.44 0.37
C ILE A 73 -6.09 -3.03 1.46
N ASP A 74 -6.94 -3.97 1.85
CA ASP A 74 -7.87 -3.82 2.95
C ASP A 74 -7.07 -3.86 4.26
N VAL A 75 -7.02 -2.71 4.93
CA VAL A 75 -6.52 -2.58 6.29
C VAL A 75 -7.69 -2.80 7.24
N GLY A 76 -7.92 -4.06 7.58
CA GLY A 76 -8.91 -4.46 8.58
C GLY A 76 -8.62 -3.93 9.96
#